data_AF-A0A931M1U1-F1
#
_entry.id   AF-A0A931M1U1-F1
#
_cell.length_a   1.000
_cell.length_b   1.000
_cell.length_c   1.000
_cell.angle_alpha   90.00
_cell.angle_beta   90.00
_cell.angle_gamma   90.00
#
_symmetry.space_group_name_H-M   'P 1'
#
loop_
_entity.id
_entity.type
_entity.pdbx_description
1 polymer ?
#
loop_
_entity_poly.entity_id
_entity_poly.type
_entity_poly.pdbx_seq_one_letter_code
_entity_poly.pdbx_strand_id
1 'polypeptide(L)'
;MAFAIVNGDSIKINYHSPGVRKRVIWGGLVPYDEVWVTGAHDATTIEFGKQLIVGGKQIPAGKYAFFTIPGKNEWTVIINKKWKQHLATEYDEKEDVVRINVKPQENNYTERLQYFIDPVEGNNVKISVAWEKIRIEFPVIIK
;
A
#
# COMPACT_ATOMS: atom_id res chain seq x y z
N MET A 1 -9.30 -3.62 -7.26
CA MET A 1 -8.36 -4.74 -7.04
C MET A 1 -7.23 -4.59 -8.04
N ALA A 2 -5.99 -4.75 -7.60
CA ALA A 2 -4.82 -4.90 -8.46
C ALA A 2 -4.32 -6.34 -8.33
N PHE A 3 -3.89 -6.94 -9.43
CA PHE A 3 -3.45 -8.32 -9.47
C PHE A 3 -2.36 -8.47 -10.53
N ALA A 4 -1.29 -9.20 -10.20
CA ALA A 4 -0.25 -9.57 -11.15
C ALA A 4 0.25 -10.98 -10.87
N ILE A 5 0.69 -11.66 -11.94
CA ILE A 5 1.44 -12.92 -11.85
C ILE A 5 2.90 -12.62 -12.20
N VAL A 6 3.82 -13.09 -11.37
CA VAL A 6 5.26 -12.89 -11.51
C VAL A 6 5.95 -14.24 -11.28
N ASN A 7 6.59 -14.78 -12.30
CA ASN A 7 7.28 -16.08 -12.28
C ASN A 7 6.45 -17.24 -11.71
N GLY A 8 5.14 -17.24 -12.01
CA GLY A 8 4.21 -18.28 -11.56
C GLY A 8 3.56 -18.02 -10.19
N ASP A 9 3.93 -16.94 -9.50
CA ASP A 9 3.32 -16.51 -8.24
C ASP A 9 2.40 -15.32 -8.44
N SER A 10 1.46 -15.12 -7.52
CA SER A 10 0.53 -13.98 -7.59
C SER A 10 0.71 -13.00 -6.44
N ILE A 11 0.54 -11.72 -6.75
CA ILE A 11 0.33 -10.64 -5.77
C ILE A 11 -1.05 -10.05 -6.04
N LYS A 12 -1.87 -9.95 -5.01
CA LYS A 12 -3.23 -9.41 -5.05
C LYS A 12 -3.37 -8.29 -4.02
N ILE A 13 -3.85 -7.14 -4.47
CA ILE A 13 -4.19 -6.02 -3.60
C ILE A 13 -5.68 -5.73 -3.73
N ASN A 14 -6.43 -5.97 -2.65
CA ASN A 14 -7.85 -5.59 -2.55
C ASN A 14 -7.96 -4.28 -1.78
N TYR A 15 -8.54 -3.28 -2.43
CA TYR A 15 -8.67 -1.94 -1.89
C TYR A 15 -10.00 -1.34 -2.35
N HIS A 16 -10.52 -0.42 -1.53
CA HIS A 16 -11.57 0.49 -1.97
C HIS A 16 -10.93 1.68 -2.66
N SER A 17 -11.51 2.08 -3.80
CA SER A 17 -11.02 3.20 -4.60
C SER A 17 -11.87 4.43 -4.31
N PRO A 18 -11.56 5.31 -3.33
CA PRO A 18 -12.26 6.58 -3.17
C PRO A 18 -11.98 7.52 -4.35
N GLY A 19 -12.94 8.41 -4.65
CA GLY A 19 -12.76 9.48 -5.65
C GLY A 19 -12.36 10.80 -4.99
N VAL A 20 -11.64 11.69 -5.68
CA VAL A 20 -11.28 13.02 -5.16
C VAL A 20 -12.55 13.84 -4.87
N ARG A 21 -13.49 13.88 -5.82
CA ARG A 21 -14.80 14.56 -5.69
C ARG A 21 -14.68 16.04 -5.28
N LYS A 22 -13.72 16.77 -5.85
CA LYS A 22 -13.46 18.20 -5.55
C LYS A 22 -13.11 18.48 -4.07
N ARG A 23 -12.67 17.48 -3.31
CA ARG A 23 -12.23 17.62 -1.92
C ARG A 23 -10.73 17.85 -1.85
N VAL A 24 -10.28 18.47 -0.76
CA VAL A 24 -8.86 18.47 -0.38
C VAL A 24 -8.52 17.08 0.17
N ILE A 25 -7.65 16.37 -0.53
CA ILE A 25 -7.28 14.99 -0.17
C ILE A 25 -6.21 15.00 0.91
N TRP A 26 -5.02 15.50 0.59
CA TRP A 26 -3.88 15.47 1.50
C TRP A 26 -3.94 16.61 2.52
N GLY A 27 -3.84 16.29 3.80
CA GLY A 27 -4.06 17.23 4.90
C GLY A 27 -5.53 17.65 5.09
N GLY A 28 -6.46 17.05 4.34
CA GLY A 28 -7.89 17.24 4.46
C GLY A 28 -8.58 15.92 4.78
N LEU A 29 -9.09 15.24 3.75
CA LEU A 29 -9.71 13.93 3.91
C LEU A 29 -8.76 12.87 4.47
N VAL A 30 -7.50 12.92 4.03
CA VAL A 30 -6.41 12.07 4.51
C VAL A 30 -5.47 12.98 5.31
N PRO A 31 -5.53 12.94 6.66
CA PRO A 31 -4.63 13.71 7.50
C PRO A 31 -3.18 13.25 7.31
N TYR A 32 -2.26 14.19 7.47
CA TYR A 32 -0.83 13.86 7.53
C TYR A 32 -0.47 13.33 8.92
N ASP A 33 0.58 12.52 8.97
CA ASP A 33 1.17 11.96 10.19
C ASP A 33 0.23 11.05 11.00
N GLU A 34 -0.85 10.60 10.36
CA GLU A 34 -1.82 9.65 10.90
C GLU A 34 -1.89 8.37 10.05
N VAL A 35 -2.21 7.25 10.71
CA VAL A 35 -2.38 5.96 10.04
C VAL A 35 -3.64 6.00 9.17
N TRP A 36 -3.49 5.56 7.92
CA TRP A 36 -4.57 5.47 6.96
C TRP A 36 -4.62 4.06 6.36
N VAL A 37 -5.84 3.54 6.18
CA VAL A 37 -6.14 2.25 5.50
C VAL A 37 -5.71 2.19 4.02
N THR A 38 -5.17 3.29 3.51
CA THR A 38 -4.75 3.50 2.12
C THR A 38 -5.84 3.06 1.14
N GLY A 39 -7.06 3.48 1.44
CA GLY A 39 -8.29 2.99 0.84
C GLY A 39 -9.49 3.71 1.46
N ALA A 40 -10.60 3.01 1.62
CA ALA A 40 -11.79 3.51 2.30
C ALA A 40 -12.52 2.36 3.00
N HIS A 41 -13.20 2.66 4.12
CA HIS A 41 -13.94 1.71 4.96
C HIS A 41 -13.06 0.66 5.64
N ASP A 42 -12.57 -0.31 4.89
CA ASP A 42 -11.74 -1.40 5.40
C ASP A 42 -10.26 -1.20 5.06
N ALA A 43 -9.39 -1.80 5.85
CA ALA A 43 -7.96 -1.89 5.55
C ALA A 43 -7.74 -2.50 4.16
N THR A 44 -6.91 -1.86 3.35
CA THR A 44 -6.44 -2.47 2.10
C THR A 44 -5.73 -3.78 2.44
N THR A 45 -5.99 -4.85 1.70
CA THR A 45 -5.32 -6.13 1.92
C THR A 45 -4.32 -6.41 0.81
N ILE A 46 -3.13 -6.87 1.17
CA ILE A 46 -2.14 -7.42 0.26
C ILE A 46 -1.98 -8.92 0.53
N GLU A 47 -2.01 -9.71 -0.53
CA GLU A 47 -1.95 -11.17 -0.48
C GLU A 47 -0.95 -11.68 -1.51
N PHE A 48 -0.12 -12.63 -1.11
CA PHE A 48 0.91 -13.22 -1.96
C PHE A 48 1.16 -14.68 -1.62
N GLY A 49 1.37 -15.50 -2.65
CA GLY A 49 1.50 -16.96 -2.53
C GLY A 49 2.89 -17.46 -2.12
N LYS A 50 3.91 -16.61 -2.23
CA LYS A 50 5.29 -16.91 -1.84
C LYS A 50 5.86 -15.81 -0.97
N GLN A 51 6.96 -16.13 -0.29
CA GLN A 51 7.62 -15.18 0.60
C GLN A 51 7.96 -13.88 -0.14
N LEU A 52 7.64 -12.75 0.48
CA LEU A 52 7.90 -11.42 -0.05
C LEU A 52 9.01 -10.76 0.74
N ILE A 53 9.96 -10.12 0.08
CA ILE A 53 10.95 -9.24 0.71
C ILE A 53 10.52 -7.81 0.49
N VAL A 54 10.38 -7.06 1.59
CA VAL A 54 10.02 -5.65 1.60
C VAL A 54 10.96 -4.92 2.55
N GLY A 55 11.68 -3.90 2.06
CA GLY A 55 12.67 -3.18 2.88
C GLY A 55 13.74 -4.06 3.51
N GLY A 56 14.13 -5.15 2.84
CA GLY A 56 15.09 -6.13 3.36
C GLY A 56 14.51 -7.16 4.36
N LYS A 57 13.25 -7.00 4.79
CA LYS A 57 12.59 -7.96 5.68
C LYS A 57 11.84 -9.04 4.90
N GLN A 58 12.03 -10.29 5.31
CA GLN A 58 11.30 -11.43 4.76
C GLN A 58 9.93 -11.56 5.43
N ILE A 59 8.89 -11.68 4.60
CA ILE A 59 7.49 -11.81 5.03
C ILE A 59 6.93 -13.11 4.47
N PRO A 60 6.49 -14.06 5.32
CA PRO A 60 5.92 -15.32 4.88
C PRO A 60 4.71 -15.12 3.97
N ALA A 61 4.48 -16.06 3.05
CA ALA A 61 3.28 -16.09 2.22
C ALA A 61 2.00 -15.98 3.07
N GLY A 62 1.00 -15.27 2.56
CA GLY A 62 -0.24 -15.05 3.27
C GLY A 62 -0.92 -13.74 2.89
N LYS A 63 -1.88 -13.37 3.74
CA LYS A 63 -2.71 -12.19 3.58
C LYS A 63 -2.50 -11.24 4.76
N TYR A 64 -2.26 -9.98 4.44
CA TYR A 64 -1.88 -8.93 5.37
C TYR A 64 -2.70 -7.67 5.13
N ALA A 65 -2.82 -6.81 6.14
CA ALA A 65 -3.32 -5.45 5.94
C ALA A 65 -2.18 -4.55 5.46
N PHE A 66 -2.54 -3.55 4.68
CA PHE A 66 -1.69 -2.53 4.13
C PHE A 66 -2.20 -1.17 4.62
N PHE A 67 -1.31 -0.45 5.30
CA PHE A 67 -1.56 0.90 5.77
C PHE A 67 -0.44 1.82 5.33
N THR A 68 -0.71 3.11 5.38
CA THR A 68 0.32 4.15 5.22
C THR A 68 0.16 5.21 6.28
N ILE A 69 1.27 5.87 6.63
CA ILE A 69 1.26 7.16 7.33
C ILE A 69 1.72 8.20 6.31
N PRO A 70 0.80 8.98 5.73
CA PRO A 70 1.16 10.03 4.77
C PRO A 70 1.90 11.16 5.48
N GLY A 71 3.04 11.57 4.97
CA GLY A 71 3.72 12.81 5.36
C GLY A 71 3.93 13.73 4.17
N LYS A 72 4.39 14.96 4.41
CA LYS A 72 4.65 15.93 3.33
C LYS A 72 5.87 15.55 2.48
N ASN A 73 6.91 15.03 3.11
CA ASN A 73 8.20 14.74 2.46
C ASN A 73 8.54 13.25 2.45
N GLU A 74 7.92 12.47 3.33
CA GLU A 74 8.19 11.05 3.52
C GLU A 74 6.89 10.38 3.97
N TRP A 75 6.63 9.18 3.46
CA TRP A 75 5.51 8.35 3.86
C TRP A 75 6.04 7.07 4.49
N THR A 76 5.35 6.57 5.51
CA THR A 76 5.59 5.22 6.00
C THR A 76 4.61 4.27 5.32
N VAL A 77 5.11 3.20 4.73
CA VAL A 77 4.32 2.06 4.25
C VAL A 77 4.41 0.95 5.28
N ILE A 78 3.27 0.35 5.59
CA ILE A 78 3.11 -0.61 6.68
C ILE A 78 2.42 -1.88 6.16
N ILE A 79 3.00 -3.04 6.47
CA ILE A 79 2.33 -4.35 6.33
C ILE A 79 2.04 -4.86 7.73
N ASN A 80 0.79 -5.17 8.02
CA ASN A 80 0.29 -5.56 9.34
C ASN A 80 -0.36 -6.95 9.31
N LYS A 81 -0.13 -7.77 10.34
CA LYS A 81 -0.59 -9.18 10.41
C LYS A 81 -2.10 -9.33 10.42
N LYS A 82 -2.82 -8.40 11.05
CA LYS A 82 -4.28 -8.44 11.14
C LYS A 82 -4.88 -7.87 9.85
N TRP A 83 -5.19 -8.73 8.88
CA TRP A 83 -5.68 -8.25 7.58
C TRP A 83 -7.14 -7.80 7.56
N LYS A 84 -7.97 -8.24 8.53
CA LYS A 84 -9.39 -7.90 8.62
C LYS A 84 -9.57 -6.83 9.69
N GLN A 85 -9.51 -5.57 9.27
CA GLN A 85 -9.67 -4.41 10.14
C GLN A 85 -10.59 -3.37 9.49
N HIS A 86 -11.51 -2.83 10.28
CA HIS A 86 -12.38 -1.74 9.87
C HIS A 86 -11.80 -0.40 10.32
N LEU A 87 -11.51 0.48 9.36
CA LEU A 87 -10.83 1.76 9.56
C LEU A 87 -9.45 1.66 10.23
N ALA A 88 -8.79 2.81 10.39
CA ALA A 88 -7.49 2.88 11.07
C ALA A 88 -7.61 2.82 12.61
N THR A 89 -8.83 2.85 13.17
CA THR A 89 -9.05 2.79 14.62
C THR A 89 -8.76 1.42 15.24
N GLU A 90 -8.80 0.36 14.42
CA GLU A 90 -8.46 -1.00 14.86
C GLU A 90 -6.95 -1.31 14.75
N TYR A 91 -6.18 -0.36 14.21
CA TYR A 91 -4.75 -0.50 14.01
C TYR A 91 -4.00 -0.60 15.34
N ASP A 92 -3.11 -1.59 15.43
CA ASP A 92 -2.12 -1.73 16.51
C ASP A 92 -0.74 -1.94 15.89
N GLU A 93 0.19 -1.04 16.21
CA GLU A 93 1.58 -1.08 15.74
C GLU A 93 2.30 -2.37 16.15
N LYS A 94 1.89 -3.04 17.24
CA LYS A 94 2.45 -4.33 17.66
C LYS A 94 2.23 -5.44 16.64
N GLU A 95 1.24 -5.27 15.76
CA GLU A 95 0.89 -6.22 14.71
C GLU A 95 1.65 -5.95 13.40
N ASP A 96 2.49 -4.90 13.35
CA ASP A 96 3.27 -4.56 12.18
C ASP A 96 4.33 -5.64 11.89
N VAL A 97 4.34 -6.10 10.65
CA VAL A 97 5.38 -6.97 10.11
C VAL A 97 6.54 -6.14 9.61
N VAL A 98 6.28 -5.09 8.83
CA VAL A 98 7.33 -4.22 8.32
C VAL A 98 6.83 -2.79 8.19
N ARG A 99 7.75 -1.84 8.43
CA ARG A 99 7.61 -0.44 8.10
C ARG A 99 8.74 -0.04 7.18
N ILE A 100 8.44 0.62 6.07
CA ILE A 100 9.44 1.21 5.18
C ILE A 100 9.09 2.65 4.89
N ASN A 101 10.12 3.48 4.76
CA ASN A 101 9.94 4.86 4.36
C ASN A 101 10.06 4.97 2.85
N VAL A 102 9.15 5.74 2.25
CA VAL A 102 9.12 6.03 0.81
C VAL A 102 8.92 7.52 0.60
N LYS A 103 9.47 8.06 -0.48
CA LYS A 103 9.24 9.46 -0.83
C LYS A 103 7.98 9.60 -1.68
N PRO A 104 7.01 10.46 -1.30
CA PRO A 104 5.94 10.82 -2.20
C PRO A 104 6.50 11.57 -3.41
N GLN A 105 5.94 11.27 -4.57
CA GLN A 105 6.29 11.86 -5.85
C GLN A 105 5.08 12.57 -6.44
N GLU A 106 5.33 13.60 -7.24
CA GLU A 106 4.29 14.21 -8.06
C GLU A 106 3.72 13.19 -9.05
N ASN A 107 2.41 13.28 -9.27
CA ASN A 107 1.66 12.41 -10.16
C ASN A 107 0.69 13.22 -11.00
N ASN A 108 0.39 12.73 -12.20
CA ASN A 108 -0.71 13.27 -12.99
C ASN A 108 -2.03 13.10 -12.24
N TYR A 109 -2.93 14.07 -12.37
CA TYR A 109 -4.20 14.05 -11.64
C TYR A 109 -4.95 12.72 -11.85
N THR A 110 -5.16 12.00 -10.76
CA THR A 110 -5.84 10.70 -10.73
C THR A 110 -7.09 10.81 -9.88
N GLU A 111 -8.28 10.82 -10.50
CA GLU A 111 -9.56 11.02 -9.79
C GLU A 111 -9.84 9.92 -8.76
N ARG A 112 -9.44 8.68 -9.04
CA ARG A 112 -9.77 7.50 -8.23
C ARG A 112 -8.47 6.90 -7.71
N LEU A 113 -8.41 6.56 -6.42
CA LEU A 113 -7.25 5.85 -5.86
C LEU A 113 -6.99 4.57 -6.66
N GLN A 114 -5.75 4.38 -7.10
CA GLN A 114 -5.33 3.24 -7.91
C GLN A 114 -4.07 2.60 -7.34
N TYR A 115 -4.00 1.27 -7.46
CA TYR A 115 -2.84 0.47 -7.13
C TYR A 115 -2.30 -0.17 -8.40
N PHE A 116 -0.98 -0.25 -8.49
CA PHE A 116 -0.26 -0.86 -9.60
C PHE A 116 0.72 -1.89 -9.04
N ILE A 117 0.87 -3.00 -9.76
CA ILE A 117 1.82 -4.07 -9.46
C ILE A 117 2.55 -4.33 -10.78
N ASP A 118 3.74 -3.76 -10.90
CA ASP A 118 4.52 -3.76 -12.13
C ASP A 118 5.68 -4.75 -11.97
N PRO A 119 5.64 -5.93 -12.63
CA PRO A 119 6.79 -6.83 -12.67
C PRO A 119 7.94 -6.14 -13.40
N VAL A 120 9.16 -6.27 -12.87
CA VAL A 120 10.35 -5.63 -13.46
C VAL A 120 11.22 -6.70 -14.13
N GLU A 121 12.26 -7.19 -13.46
CA GLU A 121 13.15 -8.23 -13.95
C GLU A 121 13.39 -9.26 -12.85
N GLY A 122 13.42 -10.54 -13.24
CA GLY A 122 13.52 -11.65 -12.31
C GLY A 122 12.34 -11.64 -11.34
N ASN A 123 12.63 -11.69 -10.04
CA ASN A 123 11.60 -11.68 -9.00
C ASN A 123 11.28 -10.28 -8.45
N ASN A 124 11.81 -9.22 -9.06
CA ASN A 124 11.58 -7.85 -8.61
C ASN A 124 10.23 -7.34 -9.13
N VAL A 125 9.48 -6.72 -8.23
CA VAL A 125 8.18 -6.12 -8.52
C VAL A 125 8.14 -4.73 -7.92
N LYS A 126 7.59 -3.77 -8.64
CA LYS A 126 7.32 -2.44 -8.11
C LYS A 126 5.84 -2.32 -7.79
N ILE A 127 5.51 -2.01 -6.53
CA ILE A 127 4.15 -1.69 -6.13
C ILE A 127 4.02 -0.16 -6.07
N SER A 128 2.93 0.37 -6.60
CA SER A 128 2.65 1.81 -6.53
C SER A 128 1.22 2.10 -6.12
N VAL A 129 1.02 3.22 -5.44
CA VAL A 129 -0.28 3.77 -5.09
C VAL A 129 -0.35 5.20 -5.61
N ALA A 130 -1.40 5.54 -6.37
CA ALA A 130 -1.57 6.86 -6.95
C ALA A 130 -2.99 7.39 -6.69
N TRP A 131 -3.08 8.65 -6.25
CA TRP A 131 -4.35 9.35 -6.09
C TRP A 131 -4.14 10.86 -6.12
N GLU A 132 -5.08 11.58 -6.72
CA GLU A 132 -4.95 13.02 -6.93
C GLU A 132 -3.60 13.28 -7.63
N LYS A 133 -2.72 14.10 -7.07
CA LYS A 133 -1.41 14.46 -7.63
C LYS A 133 -0.24 13.83 -6.87
N ILE A 134 -0.48 12.82 -6.04
CA ILE A 134 0.57 12.11 -5.31
C ILE A 134 0.61 10.65 -5.74
N ARG A 135 1.84 10.14 -5.93
CA ARG A 135 2.15 8.73 -6.07
C ARG A 135 3.24 8.33 -5.07
N ILE A 136 3.11 7.15 -4.50
CA ILE A 136 4.21 6.46 -3.82
C ILE A 136 4.53 5.16 -4.55
N GLU A 137 5.79 4.76 -4.51
CA GLU A 137 6.25 3.49 -5.05
C GLU A 137 7.29 2.85 -4.14
N PHE A 138 7.30 1.52 -4.09
CA PHE A 138 8.30 0.75 -3.37
C PHE A 138 8.58 -0.59 -4.06
N PRO A 139 9.84 -1.05 -4.03
CA PRO A 139 10.21 -2.34 -4.57
C PRO A 139 9.88 -3.47 -3.58
N VAL A 140 9.44 -4.60 -4.12
CA VAL A 140 9.29 -5.87 -3.41
C VAL A 140 9.92 -6.99 -4.22
N ILE A 141 10.41 -8.03 -3.55
CA ILE A 141 11.04 -9.18 -4.22
C ILE A 141 10.31 -10.45 -3.82
N ILE A 142 9.88 -11.24 -4.79
CA ILE A 142 9.32 -12.57 -4.55
C ILE A 142 10.47 -13.57 -4.35
N LYS A 143 10.33 -14.50 -3.41
CA LYS A 143 11.30 -15.56 -3.14
C LYS A 143 10.71 -16.93 -3.37
#